data_AF-A0A8I2DXG4-F1
#
_entry.id   AF-A0A8I2DXG4-F1
#
_cell.length_a   1.000
_cell.length_b   1.000
_cell.length_c   1.000
_cell.angle_alpha   90.00
_cell.angle_beta   90.00
_cell.angle_gamma   90.00
#
_symmetry.space_group_name_H-M   'P 1'
#
loop_
_entity.id
_entity.type
_entity.pdbx_description
1 polymer ?
#
loop_
_entity_poly.entity_id
_entity_poly.type
_entity_poly.pdbx_seq_one_letter_code
_entity_poly.pdbx_strand_id
1 'polypeptide(L)' 'MCKRRIQSVISRKGAPTINGLGRLRYVVEQTFALLHQFKRLAVRWERRTELHDGFVSLACSLIYWRRLNKHRS' A
#
# COMPACT_ATOMS: atom_id res chain seq x y z
N MET A 1 6.68 16.65 -11.44
CA MET A 1 5.80 17.64 -10.78
C MET A 1 4.66 16.90 -10.08
N CYS A 2 4.66 16.84 -8.75
CA CYS A 2 3.55 16.25 -7.99
C CYS A 2 2.62 17.38 -7.52
N LYS A 3 1.38 17.39 -8.03
CA LYS A 3 0.33 18.40 -7.77
C LYS A 3 -0.34 18.31 -6.38
N ARG A 4 0.18 17.50 -5.47
CA ARG A 4 -0.23 17.47 -4.06
C ARG A 4 0.99 17.85 -3.23
N ARG A 5 0.85 18.78 -2.28
CA ARG A 5 1.93 19.25 -1.37
C ARG A 5 2.42 18.18 -0.40
N ILE A 6 2.49 16.92 -0.84
CA ILE A 6 3.00 15.79 -0.09
C ILE A 6 4.49 15.75 -0.40
N GLN A 7 5.31 16.20 0.56
CA GLN A 7 6.75 16.08 0.44
C GLN A 7 7.12 14.60 0.51
N SER A 8 7.79 14.10 -0.52
CA SER A 8 8.34 12.74 -0.53
C SER A 8 9.48 12.69 0.49
N VAL A 9 9.21 12.12 1.66
CA VAL A 9 10.24 11.92 2.69
C VAL A 9 11.03 10.66 2.31
N ILE A 10 12.20 10.87 1.71
CA ILE A 10 13.12 9.81 1.30
C ILE A 10 14.39 9.96 2.13
N SER A 11 14.81 8.88 2.80
CA SER A 11 16.09 8.87 3.50
C SER A 11 17.23 9.05 2.50
N ARG A 12 18.08 10.06 2.69
CA ARG A 12 19.24 10.36 1.84
C ARG A 12 20.54 10.07 2.59
N LYS A 13 21.54 9.54 1.89
CA LYS A 13 22.87 9.28 2.45
C LYS A 13 23.47 10.61 2.94
N GLY A 14 23.78 10.71 4.24
CA GLY A 14 24.28 11.94 4.89
C GLY A 14 23.22 12.87 5.49
N ALA A 15 21.92 12.57 5.35
CA ALA A 15 20.85 13.28 6.04
C ALA A 15 20.62 12.70 7.45
N PRO A 16 20.13 13.52 8.42
CA PRO A 16 19.78 13.00 9.74
C PRO A 16 18.79 11.84 9.62
N THR A 17 19.09 10.75 10.31
CA THR A 17 18.30 9.51 10.24
C THR A 17 16.87 9.82 10.67
N ILE A 18 15.92 9.46 9.81
CA ILE A 18 14.50 9.69 10.09
C ILE A 18 13.98 8.46 10.84
N ASN A 19 13.99 8.54 12.17
CA ASN A 19 13.52 7.47 13.04
C ASN A 19 12.04 7.14 12.74
N GLY A 20 11.74 5.86 12.55
CA GLY A 20 10.35 5.38 12.34
C GLY A 20 9.84 5.45 10.90
N LEU A 21 10.61 5.99 9.94
CA LEU A 21 10.18 6.08 8.54
C LEU A 21 9.91 4.70 7.91
N GLY A 22 10.75 3.71 8.26
CA GLY A 22 10.57 2.33 7.81
C GLY A 22 9.27 1.71 8.30
N ARG A 23 8.82 2.02 9.54
CA ARG A 23 7.57 1.48 10.09
C ARG A 23 6.34 2.06 9.37
N LEU A 24 6.37 3.36 9.05
CA LEU A 24 5.32 4.02 8.28
C LEU A 24 5.26 3.51 6.84
N ARG A 25 6.42 3.37 6.19
CA ARG A 25 6.53 2.82 4.83
C ARG A 25 6.11 1.36 4.77
N TYR A 26 6.50 0.55 5.76
CA TYR A 26 6.20 -0.87 5.81
C TYR A 26 4.69 -1.15 5.71
N VAL A 27 3.83 -0.34 6.33
CA VAL A 27 2.37 -0.52 6.23
C VAL A 27 1.87 -0.35 4.79
N VAL A 28 2.40 0.64 4.09
CA VAL A 28 2.05 0.94 2.69
C VAL A 28 2.65 -0.13 1.77
N GLU A 29 3.94 -0.42 1.93
CA GLU A 29 4.69 -1.42 1.16
C GLU A 29 4.10 -2.84 1.35
N GLN A 30 3.66 -3.20 2.55
CA GLN A 30 2.96 -4.45 2.83
C GLN A 30 1.62 -4.54 2.10
N THR A 31 0.86 -3.44 2.04
CA THR A 31 -0.40 -3.37 1.29
C THR A 31 -0.16 -3.52 -0.21
N PHE A 32 0.87 -2.84 -0.73
CA PHE A 32 1.29 -2.99 -2.13
C PHE A 32 1.82 -4.39 -2.45
N ALA A 33 2.55 -5.04 -1.53
CA ALA A 33 3.01 -6.41 -1.72
C ALA A 33 1.85 -7.41 -1.76
N LEU A 34 0.84 -7.23 -0.90
CA LEU A 34 -0.38 -8.04 -0.90
C LEU A 34 -1.17 -7.83 -2.21
N LEU A 35 -1.36 -6.58 -2.62
CA LEU A 35 -1.97 -6.24 -3.91
C LEU A 35 -1.17 -6.83 -5.08
N HIS A 36 0.16 -6.81 -5.03
CA HIS A 36 1.03 -7.35 -6.07
C HIS A 36 0.93 -8.89 -6.19
N GLN A 37 0.75 -9.59 -5.08
CA GLN A 37 0.44 -11.03 -5.11
C GLN A 37 -0.88 -11.31 -5.85
N PHE A 38 -1.90 -10.46 -5.67
CA PHE A 38 -3.13 -10.52 -6.48
C PHE A 38 -2.90 -10.02 -7.93
N LYS A 39 -1.94 -9.11 -8.15
CA LYS A 39 -1.63 -8.51 -9.46
C LYS A 39 -0.98 -9.51 -10.44
N ARG A 40 -0.33 -10.58 -9.98
CA ARG A 40 0.06 -11.71 -10.88
C ARG A 40 -1.16 -12.34 -11.57
N LEU A 41 -2.36 -12.26 -10.99
CA LEU A 41 -3.62 -12.56 -11.66
C LEU A 41 -4.07 -11.39 -12.57
N ALA A 42 -3.84 -10.14 -12.14
CA ALA A 42 -4.34 -8.91 -12.79
C ALA A 42 -3.52 -8.38 -13.98
N VAL A 43 -2.29 -8.83 -14.25
CA VAL A 43 -1.52 -8.40 -15.45
C VAL A 43 -2.31 -8.66 -16.75
N ARG A 44 -3.15 -9.70 -16.77
CA ARG A 44 -4.05 -10.01 -17.90
C ARG A 44 -5.34 -9.17 -17.90
N TRP A 45 -5.70 -8.59 -16.76
CA TRP A 45 -6.93 -7.83 -16.50
C TRP A 45 -6.73 -6.32 -16.36
N GLU A 46 -5.49 -5.81 -16.39
CA GLU A 46 -5.16 -4.37 -16.35
C GLU A 46 -5.86 -3.57 -17.47
N ARG A 47 -6.28 -4.25 -18.55
CA ARG A 47 -7.12 -3.69 -19.62
C ARG A 47 -8.56 -3.36 -19.21
N ARG A 48 -9.08 -3.92 -18.11
CA ARG A 48 -10.41 -3.60 -17.56
C ARG A 48 -10.27 -2.96 -16.19
N THR A 49 -10.22 -1.63 -16.18
CA THR A 49 -10.17 -0.78 -14.98
C THR A 49 -11.29 -1.07 -13.98
N GLU A 50 -12.46 -1.50 -14.45
CA GLU A 50 -13.63 -1.79 -13.61
C GLU A 50 -13.42 -2.99 -12.68
N LEU A 51 -12.75 -4.04 -13.16
CA LEU A 51 -12.43 -5.20 -12.32
C LEU A 51 -11.35 -4.83 -11.30
N HIS A 52 -10.41 -3.97 -11.69
CA HIS A 52 -9.35 -3.50 -10.82
C HIS A 52 -9.88 -2.75 -9.59
N ASP A 53 -10.87 -1.87 -9.80
CA ASP A 53 -11.51 -1.11 -8.73
C ASP A 53 -12.18 -2.03 -7.70
N GLY A 54 -12.92 -3.05 -8.17
CA GLY A 54 -13.52 -4.07 -7.31
C GLY A 54 -12.49 -4.86 -6.48
N PHE A 55 -11.38 -5.30 -7.11
CA PHE A 55 -10.31 -6.00 -6.39
C PHE A 55 -9.61 -5.14 -5.35
N VAL A 56 -9.39 -3.85 -5.64
CA VAL A 56 -8.81 -2.90 -4.68
C VAL A 56 -9.75 -2.71 -3.49
N SER A 57 -11.04 -2.55 -3.73
CA SER A 57 -12.05 -2.40 -2.68
C SER A 57 -12.16 -3.65 -1.78
N LEU A 58 -12.10 -4.84 -2.39
CA LEU A 58 -12.08 -6.11 -1.67
C LEU A 58 -10.81 -6.25 -0.82
N ALA A 59 -9.64 -5.96 -1.39
CA ALA A 59 -8.36 -5.99 -0.66
C ALA A 59 -8.35 -5.01 0.53
N CYS A 60 -8.88 -3.80 0.35
CA CYS A 60 -9.02 -2.80 1.41
C CYS A 60 -9.91 -3.32 2.57
N SER A 61 -11.06 -3.90 2.23
CA SER A 61 -12.00 -4.49 3.20
C SER A 61 -11.35 -5.64 3.99
N LEU A 62 -10.57 -6.48 3.32
CA LEU A 62 -9.89 -7.63 3.93
C LEU A 62 -8.77 -7.21 4.89
N ILE A 63 -8.03 -6.15 4.53
CA ILE A 63 -7.01 -5.54 5.41
C ILE A 63 -7.68 -4.90 6.63
N TYR A 64 -8.78 -4.17 6.44
CA TYR A 64 -9.54 -3.56 7.52
C TYR A 64 -10.05 -4.62 8.50
N TRP A 65 -10.66 -5.69 7.99
CA TRP A 65 -11.13 -6.82 8.79
C TRP A 65 -10.00 -7.48 9.60
N ARG A 66 -8.85 -7.75 8.97
CA ARG A 66 -7.68 -8.33 9.66
C ARG A 66 -7.15 -7.44 10.78
N ARG A 67 -7.12 -6.12 10.57
CA ARG A 67 -6.70 -5.17 11.61
C ARG A 67 -7.70 -5.11 12.76
N LEU A 68 -8.99 -5.11 12.43
CA LEU A 68 -10.05 -5.04 13.43
C LEU A 68 -10.08 -6.31 14.30
N ASN A 69 -9.92 -7.49 13.71
CA ASN A 69 -9.78 -8.73 14.48
C ASN A 69 -8.50 -8.75 15.33
N LYS A 70 -7.38 -8.24 14.80
CA LYS A 70 -6.13 -8.14 15.59
C LYS A 70 -6.24 -7.21 16.79
N HIS A 71 -7.09 -6.18 16.73
CA HIS A 71 -7.33 -5.28 17.86
C HIS A 71 -8.33 -5.86 18.89
N ARG A 72 -9.18 -6.81 18.48
CA ARG A 72 -10.14 -7.47 19.39
C ARG A 72 -9.57 -8.69 20.12
N SER A 73 -8.38 -9.15 19.75
CA SER A 73 -7.59 -10.14 20.50
C SER A 73 -6.60 -9.45 21.42
#